data_AF-A0AAV5MI65-F1
#
_entry.id   AF-A0AAV5MI65-F1
#
_cell.length_a   1.000
_cell.length_b   1.000
_cell.length_c   1.000
_cell.angle_alpha   90.00
_cell.angle_beta   90.00
_cell.angle_gamma   90.00
#
_symmetry.space_group_name_H-M   'P 1'
#
loop_
_entity.id
_entity.type
_entity.pdbx_description
1 polymer ?
#
loop_
_entity_poly.entity_id
_entity_poly.type
_entity_poly.pdbx_seq_one_letter_code
_entity_poly.pdbx_strand_id
1 'polypeptide(L)'
;MASLKIGSDGNLKLVDGNEVTLWSTNVSVRSNSSVDVLLDNGNLVLRDGSSEQELWQSFEHPGNSLLPGAGPGYDLETGEKRVLSSWKSNSDPSPGDFVAELVIRSPPQPFIWLWITIT
;
A
#
# COMPACT_ATOMS: atom_id res chain seq x y z
N MET A 1 20.71 -2.19 12.45
CA MET A 1 19.96 -1.05 11.87
C MET A 1 18.93 -1.63 10.92
N ALA A 2 17.75 -1.02 10.78
CA ALA A 2 16.78 -1.49 9.79
C ALA A 2 17.21 -1.07 8.38
N SER A 3 16.84 -1.86 7.37
CA SER A 3 17.11 -1.55 5.97
C SER A 3 15.95 -1.95 5.06
N LEU A 4 15.76 -1.19 3.99
CA LEU A 4 14.82 -1.51 2.91
C LEU A 4 15.65 -2.03 1.73
N LYS A 5 15.35 -3.23 1.24
CA LYS A 5 16.12 -3.88 0.17
C LYS A 5 15.30 -4.88 -0.63
N ILE A 6 15.76 -5.21 -1.82
CA ILE A 6 15.20 -6.29 -2.64
C ILE A 6 15.77 -7.63 -2.14
N GLY A 7 14.89 -8.54 -1.75
CA GLY A 7 15.25 -9.89 -1.34
C GLY A 7 15.61 -10.78 -2.52
N SER A 8 16.22 -11.93 -2.24
CA SER A 8 16.55 -12.93 -3.27
C SER A 8 15.32 -13.55 -3.94
N ASP A 9 14.13 -13.34 -3.38
CA ASP A 9 12.83 -13.71 -3.94
C ASP A 9 12.21 -12.59 -4.79
N GLY A 10 12.96 -11.53 -5.08
CA GLY A 10 12.54 -10.41 -5.93
C GLY A 10 11.58 -9.43 -5.26
N ASN A 11 11.26 -9.62 -3.98
CA ASN A 11 10.35 -8.76 -3.23
C ASN A 11 11.08 -7.60 -2.56
N LEU A 12 10.44 -6.44 -2.45
CA LEU A 12 10.93 -5.33 -1.63
C LEU A 12 10.60 -5.62 -0.16
N LYS A 13 11.62 -5.55 0.71
CA LYS A 13 11.53 -5.98 2.11
C LYS A 13 12.10 -4.94 3.06
N LEU A 14 11.37 -4.69 4.15
CA LEU A 14 11.90 -4.02 5.33
C LEU A 14 12.41 -5.08 6.30
N VAL A 15 13.71 -5.05 6.59
CA VAL A 15 14.36 -5.96 7.53
C VAL A 15 14.93 -5.22 8.73
N ASP A 16 14.93 -5.87 9.89
CA ASP A 16 15.56 -5.34 11.10
C ASP A 16 17.08 -5.58 11.13
N GLY A 17 17.73 -5.21 12.24
CA GLY A 17 19.17 -5.40 12.40
C GLY A 17 19.65 -6.85 12.50
N ASN A 18 18.73 -7.80 12.71
CA ASN A 18 18.97 -9.23 12.77
C ASN A 18 18.55 -9.95 11.49
N GLU A 19 18.29 -9.20 10.40
CA GLU A 19 17.81 -9.73 9.12
C GLU A 19 16.42 -10.38 9.19
N VAL A 20 15.63 -10.07 10.23
CA VAL A 20 14.23 -10.48 10.33
C VAL A 20 13.37 -9.59 9.45
N THR A 21 12.57 -10.18 8.57
CA THR A 21 11.64 -9.44 7.71
C THR A 21 10.45 -8.94 8.52
N LEU A 22 10.29 -7.62 8.60
CA LEU A 22 9.18 -6.94 9.29
C LEU A 22 8.01 -6.67 8.33
N TRP A 23 8.30 -6.43 7.06
CA TRP A 23 7.31 -6.18 6.00
C TRP A 23 7.88 -6.57 4.63
N SER A 24 6.99 -6.94 3.70
CA SER A 24 7.32 -7.35 2.33
C SER A 24 6.15 -7.06 1.39
N THR A 25 6.43 -6.76 0.13
CA THR A 25 5.43 -6.57 -0.94
C THR A 25 4.57 -7.81 -1.20
N ASN A 26 5.07 -9.00 -0.83
CA ASN A 26 4.37 -10.29 -0.96
C ASN A 26 3.87 -10.59 -2.39
N VAL A 27 4.61 -10.16 -3.40
CA VAL A 27 4.30 -10.48 -4.80
C VAL A 27 4.63 -11.95 -5.06
N SER A 28 3.66 -12.67 -5.65
CA SER A 28 3.79 -14.07 -6.02
C SER A 28 4.71 -14.28 -7.23
N VAL A 29 4.80 -13.29 -8.12
CA VAL A 29 5.64 -13.36 -9.32
C VAL A 29 7.08 -13.12 -8.93
N ARG A 30 7.93 -14.14 -9.11
CA ARG A 30 9.36 -14.00 -8.90
C ARG A 30 10.01 -13.37 -10.13
N SER A 31 10.63 -12.22 -9.91
CA SER A 31 11.56 -11.62 -10.87
C SER A 31 12.99 -11.72 -10.33
N ASN A 32 13.93 -12.07 -11.22
CA ASN A 32 15.36 -12.08 -10.91
C ASN A 32 16.01 -10.71 -11.17
N SER A 33 15.24 -9.76 -11.70
CA SER A 33 15.69 -8.43 -12.10
C SER A 33 14.79 -7.33 -11.52
N SER A 34 14.17 -7.58 -10.35
CA SER A 34 13.33 -6.58 -9.67
C SER A 34 14.10 -5.29 -9.40
N VAL A 35 13.44 -4.15 -9.62
CA VAL A 35 13.93 -2.81 -9.29
C VAL A 35 12.81 -2.05 -8.58
N ASP A 36 13.14 -1.33 -7.52
CA ASP A 36 12.27 -0.39 -6.85
C ASP A 36 12.47 1.03 -7.42
N VAL A 37 11.37 1.72 -7.73
CA VAL A 37 11.39 3.05 -8.33
C VAL A 37 10.37 3.94 -7.66
N LEU A 38 10.81 5.11 -7.18
CA LEU A 38 9.91 6.17 -6.77
C LEU A 38 9.64 7.07 -7.99
N LEU A 39 8.40 7.05 -8.48
CA LEU A 39 7.96 7.87 -9.59
C LEU A 39 7.74 9.34 -9.15
N ASP A 40 7.76 10.27 -10.10
CA ASP A 40 7.59 11.71 -9.86
C ASP A 40 6.21 12.06 -9.25
N ASN A 41 5.20 11.20 -9.43
CA ASN A 41 3.89 11.35 -8.80
C ASN A 41 3.84 10.89 -7.34
N GLY A 42 4.95 10.35 -6.81
CA GLY A 42 5.06 9.82 -5.46
C GLY A 42 4.71 8.33 -5.32
N ASN A 43 4.37 7.64 -6.41
CA ASN A 43 4.12 6.20 -6.37
C ASN A 43 5.44 5.43 -6.31
N LEU A 44 5.65 4.68 -5.22
CA LEU A 44 6.71 3.68 -5.14
C LEU A 44 6.24 2.40 -5.82
N VAL A 45 7.00 1.95 -6.82
CA VAL A 45 6.69 0.80 -7.65
C VAL A 45 7.82 -0.22 -7.56
N LEU A 46 7.46 -1.49 -7.41
CA LEU A 46 8.35 -2.61 -7.67
C LEU A 46 8.06 -3.10 -9.09
N ARG A 47 9.08 -3.13 -9.95
CA ARG A 47 8.93 -3.57 -11.34
C ARG A 47 9.95 -4.62 -11.72
N ASP A 48 9.60 -5.49 -12.66
CA ASP A 48 10.55 -6.36 -13.33
C ASP A 48 11.44 -5.52 -14.25
N GLY A 49 12.74 -5.51 -14.04
CA GLY A 49 13.68 -4.69 -14.80
C GLY A 49 13.89 -5.15 -16.25
N SER A 50 13.42 -6.34 -16.62
CA SER A 50 13.56 -6.89 -17.97
C SER A 50 12.31 -6.69 -18.81
N SER A 51 11.12 -6.92 -18.24
CA SER A 51 9.84 -6.71 -18.93
C SER A 51 9.22 -5.34 -18.69
N GLU A 52 9.77 -4.56 -17.75
CA GLU A 52 9.21 -3.31 -17.23
C GLU A 52 7.81 -3.48 -16.60
N GLN A 53 7.37 -4.72 -16.36
CA GLN A 53 6.09 -5.00 -15.74
C GLN A 53 6.07 -4.52 -14.29
N GLU A 54 5.05 -3.73 -13.94
CA GLU A 54 4.78 -3.34 -12.55
C GLU A 54 4.26 -4.55 -11.78
N LEU A 55 4.96 -4.91 -10.70
CA LEU A 55 4.69 -6.07 -9.86
C LEU A 55 3.94 -5.69 -8.58
N TRP A 56 4.14 -4.47 -8.10
CA TRP A 56 3.51 -3.92 -6.90
C TRP A 56 3.55 -2.40 -6.93
N GLN A 57 2.51 -1.73 -6.40
CA GLN A 57 2.42 -0.27 -6.37
C GLN A 57 1.91 0.23 -5.01
N SER A 58 2.58 1.26 -4.46
CA SER A 58 2.16 1.89 -3.20
C SER A 58 0.79 2.54 -3.27
N PHE A 59 0.38 3.01 -4.45
CA PHE A 59 -0.93 3.64 -4.65
C PHE A 59 -2.11 2.66 -4.51
N GLU A 60 -1.85 1.36 -4.54
CA GLU A 60 -2.84 0.31 -4.26
C GLU A 60 -3.00 0.03 -2.76
N HIS A 61 -2.07 0.54 -1.93
CA HIS A 61 -2.04 0.37 -0.48
C HIS A 61 -1.98 1.74 0.23
N PRO A 62 -3.03 2.56 0.10
CA PRO A 62 -3.03 3.92 0.60
C PRO A 62 -3.01 3.97 2.15
N GLY A 63 -2.35 4.99 2.68
CA GLY A 63 -2.31 5.30 4.12
C GLY A 63 -3.41 6.31 4.52
N ASN A 64 -3.00 7.41 5.16
CA ASN A 64 -3.90 8.49 5.59
C ASN A 64 -4.02 9.65 4.58
N SER A 65 -3.25 9.63 3.50
CA SER A 65 -3.10 10.76 2.57
C SER A 65 -3.55 10.39 1.17
N LEU A 66 -4.32 11.29 0.54
CA LEU A 66 -4.78 11.17 -0.84
C LEU A 66 -3.83 11.95 -1.76
N LEU A 67 -3.05 11.25 -2.58
CA LEU A 67 -2.22 11.86 -3.62
C LEU A 67 -2.94 11.82 -4.97
N PRO A 68 -2.67 12.76 -5.90
CA PRO A 68 -3.20 12.66 -7.26
C PRO A 68 -2.84 11.32 -7.91
N GLY A 69 -3.84 10.54 -8.31
CA GLY A 69 -3.66 9.18 -8.85
C GLY A 69 -3.67 8.07 -7.80
N ALA A 70 -3.43 8.38 -6.51
CA ALA A 70 -3.65 7.48 -5.39
C ALA A 70 -5.05 7.73 -4.83
N GLY A 71 -6.05 6.97 -5.28
CA GLY A 71 -7.45 7.18 -4.93
C GLY A 71 -8.07 6.04 -4.13
N PRO A 72 -9.04 6.32 -3.23
CA PRO A 72 -9.95 5.29 -2.80
C PRO A 72 -10.66 4.74 -4.03
N GLY A 73 -10.74 3.43 -4.08
CA GLY A 73 -11.09 2.72 -5.30
C GLY A 73 -11.57 1.34 -4.95
N TYR A 74 -12.15 0.71 -5.96
CA TYR A 74 -12.66 -0.64 -5.83
C TYR A 74 -12.08 -1.44 -6.98
N ASP A 75 -11.33 -2.46 -6.63
CA ASP A 75 -10.92 -3.45 -7.61
C ASP A 75 -12.13 -4.34 -7.90
N LEU A 76 -12.67 -4.26 -9.12
CA LEU A 76 -13.85 -5.00 -9.52
C LEU A 76 -13.56 -6.50 -9.74
N GLU A 77 -12.29 -6.86 -9.96
CA GLU A 77 -11.87 -8.23 -10.19
C GLU A 77 -11.63 -8.96 -8.86
N THR A 78 -10.89 -8.33 -7.95
CA THR A 78 -10.54 -8.93 -6.65
C THR A 78 -11.58 -8.63 -5.56
N GLY A 79 -12.40 -7.60 -5.73
CA GLY A 79 -13.31 -7.09 -4.71
C GLY A 79 -12.62 -6.29 -3.60
N GLU A 80 -11.32 -6.04 -3.73
CA GLU A 80 -10.57 -5.29 -2.73
C GLU A 80 -10.95 -3.81 -2.73
N LYS A 81 -11.14 -3.28 -1.52
CA LYS A 81 -11.45 -1.87 -1.29
C LYS A 81 -10.19 -1.12 -0.90
N ARG A 82 -9.83 -0.12 -1.69
CA ARG A 82 -8.78 0.83 -1.35
C ARG A 82 -9.40 1.94 -0.52
N VAL A 83 -9.01 2.03 0.75
CA VAL A 83 -9.57 2.97 1.74
C VAL A 83 -8.45 3.77 2.38
N LEU A 84 -8.74 5.02 2.77
CA LEU A 84 -7.81 5.81 3.56
C LEU A 84 -8.07 5.56 5.03
N SER A 85 -7.01 5.29 5.80
CA SER A 85 -7.10 5.13 7.26
C SER A 85 -6.40 6.29 7.94
N SER A 86 -7.09 6.95 8.87
CA SER A 86 -6.48 7.97 9.71
C SER A 86 -5.32 7.39 10.54
N TRP A 87 -4.43 8.26 10.99
CA TRP A 87 -3.49 7.91 12.04
C TRP A 87 -4.18 7.92 13.40
N LYS A 88 -3.73 7.06 14.30
CA LYS A 88 -4.20 7.03 15.68
C LYS A 88 -3.91 8.33 16.42
N SER A 89 -2.77 8.97 16.14
CA SER A 89 -2.44 10.30 16.63
C SER A 89 -1.36 10.96 15.77
N ASN A 90 -1.05 12.24 16.00
CA ASN A 90 0.02 12.95 15.28
C ASN A 90 1.40 12.29 15.40
N SER A 91 1.64 11.50 16.46
CA SER A 91 2.91 10.81 16.71
C SER A 91 2.84 9.30 16.51
N ASP A 92 1.66 8.75 16.19
CA ASP A 92 1.44 7.31 16.03
C ASP A 92 0.77 7.04 14.67
N PRO A 93 1.54 6.57 13.67
CA PRO A 93 1.04 6.32 12.32
C PRO A 93 0.24 5.01 12.20
N SER A 94 0.03 4.27 13.30
CA SER A 94 -0.84 3.10 13.28
C SER A 94 -2.29 3.49 12.92
N PRO A 95 -3.10 2.55 12.38
CA PRO A 95 -4.49 2.82 12.02
C PRO A 95 -5.29 3.42 13.18
N GLY A 96 -5.92 4.56 12.93
CA GLY A 96 -6.81 5.25 13.84
C GLY A 96 -8.29 4.90 13.63
N ASP A 97 -9.17 5.65 14.29
CA ASP A 97 -10.59 5.32 14.36
C ASP A 97 -11.38 5.70 13.10
N PHE A 98 -10.83 6.57 12.25
CA PHE A 98 -11.50 7.04 11.03
C PHE A 98 -11.01 6.33 9.78
N VAL A 99 -11.95 5.90 8.94
CA VAL A 99 -11.68 5.33 7.61
C VAL A 99 -12.51 6.06 6.57
N ALA A 100 -11.88 6.55 5.50
CA ALA A 100 -12.57 7.13 4.36
C ALA A 100 -12.63 6.12 3.19
N GLU A 101 -13.83 5.87 2.69
CA GLU A 101 -14.13 4.88 1.66
C GLU A 101 -15.00 5.49 0.55
N LEU A 102 -14.76 5.09 -0.70
CA LEU A 102 -15.68 5.35 -1.80
C LEU A 102 -16.68 4.19 -1.91
N VAL A 103 -17.92 4.41 -1.50
CA VAL A 103 -18.97 3.40 -1.57
C VAL A 103 -19.62 3.44 -2.94
N ILE A 104 -19.59 2.30 -3.65
CA ILE A 104 -20.24 2.15 -4.97
C ILE A 104 -21.76 2.03 -4.78
N ARG A 105 -22.41 3.19 -4.64
CA ARG A 105 -23.84 3.39 -4.86
C ARG A 105 -24.06 4.00 -6.25
N SER A 106 -25.31 4.26 -6.62
CA SER A 106 -25.63 5.02 -7.84
C SER A 106 -26.18 6.40 -7.45
N PRO A 107 -25.40 7.49 -7.59
CA PRO A 107 -23.97 7.55 -7.95
C PRO A 107 -23.03 7.10 -6.80
N PRO A 108 -21.73 6.84 -7.07
CA PRO A 108 -20.75 6.56 -6.02
C PRO A 108 -20.63 7.72 -5.05
N GLN A 109 -20.48 7.42 -3.75
CA GLN A 109 -20.47 8.42 -2.69
C GLN A 109 -19.32 8.17 -1.71
N PRO A 110 -18.58 9.23 -1.30
CA PRO A 110 -17.57 9.12 -0.26
C PRO A 110 -18.22 9.05 1.12
N PHE A 111 -17.74 8.15 1.98
CA PHE A 111 -18.15 8.03 3.38
C PHE A 111 -16.94 8.06 4.29
N ILE A 112 -17.14 8.59 5.50
CA ILE A 112 -16.20 8.47 6.61
C ILE A 112 -16.86 7.61 7.67
N TRP A 113 -16.20 6.52 8.02
CA TRP A 113 -16.62 5.58 9.05
C TRP A 113 -15.83 5.85 10.34
N LEU A 114 -16.50 5.73 11.48
CA LEU A 114 -15.88 5.68 12.80
C LEU A 114 -15.92 4.23 13.29
N TRP A 115 -14.76 3.61 13.47
CA TRP A 115 -14.62 2.26 14.03
C TRP A 115 -14.79 2.34 15.55
N ILE A 116 -16.04 2.33 16.04
CA ILE A 116 -16.29 2.16 17.47
C ILE A 116 -16.23 0.66 17.77
N THR A 117 -15.32 0.23 18.63
CA THR A 117 -15.47 -1.06 19.31
C THR A 117 -16.65 -0.92 20.26
N ILE A 118 -17.81 -1.50 19.93
CA ILE A 118 -18.91 -1.62 20.90
C ILE A 118 -18.39 -2.57 21.99
N THR A 119 -18.12 -2.01 23.16
CA THR A 119 -17.87 -2.76 24.40
C THR A 119 -19.11 -2.72 25.26
#